data_AF-A0A2W4L1R1-F1
#
_entry.id   AF-A0A2W4L1R1-F1
#
_cell.length_a   1.000
_cell.length_b   1.000
_cell.length_c   1.000
_cell.angle_alpha   90.00
_cell.angle_beta   90.00
_cell.angle_gamma   90.00
#
_symmetry.space_group_name_H-M   'P 1'
#
loop_
_entity.id
_entity.type
_entity.pdbx_description
1 polymer ?
#
loop_
_entity_poly.entity_id
_entity_poly.type
_entity_poly.pdbx_seq_one_letter_code
_entity_poly.pdbx_strand_id
1 'polypeptide(L)'
;MFHGPDPPPGSVVHPVRGKVALYNPLLHAIAQKYRTRVVDLWAMDVLRDPRAFSEDRLHFSPEAHRRIALRVAEELGLPVEEDWREPWPKPARRRDWLRARRDDLVWARTHFWPWLVRQIRGVSTGDGLQPKRPKLMPLKPPAQLTGDSEMVNAAG
;
A
#
# COMPACT_ATOMS: atom_id res chain seq x y z
N MET A 1 -8.65 6.54 7.23
CA MET A 1 -7.77 7.03 6.13
C MET A 1 -6.40 6.39 6.25
N PHE A 2 -5.62 6.34 5.17
CA PHE A 2 -4.22 5.88 5.19
C PHE A 2 -3.28 7.07 4.98
N HIS A 3 -2.16 7.05 5.67
CA HIS A 3 -1.04 7.97 5.40
C HIS A 3 -0.06 7.37 4.41
N GLY A 4 0.77 8.22 3.79
CA GLY A 4 1.87 7.72 2.96
C GLY A 4 2.93 7.04 3.83
N PRO A 5 3.53 5.91 3.40
CA PRO A 5 4.63 5.28 4.11
C PRO A 5 5.88 6.16 4.08
N ASP A 6 6.84 5.93 4.99
CA ASP A 6 8.19 6.50 4.86
C ASP A 6 8.93 5.73 3.75
N PRO A 7 9.26 6.36 2.60
CA PRO A 7 9.88 5.66 1.49
C PRO A 7 11.24 5.06 1.89
N PRO A 8 11.55 3.81 1.48
CA PRO A 8 12.84 3.19 1.79
C PRO A 8 14.02 4.04 1.31
N PRO A 9 15.08 4.20 2.12
CA PRO A 9 16.33 4.82 1.68
C PRO A 9 16.89 4.15 0.42
N GLY A 10 17.29 4.96 -0.56
CA GLY A 10 17.82 4.46 -1.84
C GLY A 10 16.77 3.92 -2.83
N SER A 11 15.48 4.00 -2.50
CA SER A 11 14.42 3.76 -3.47
C SER A 11 14.27 4.94 -4.44
N VAL A 12 13.71 4.63 -5.61
CA VAL A 12 13.41 5.59 -6.69
C VAL A 12 12.33 6.61 -6.31
N VAL A 13 11.52 6.29 -5.29
CA VAL A 13 10.49 7.17 -4.72
C VAL A 13 10.99 7.98 -3.52
N HIS A 14 12.21 7.74 -3.03
CA HIS A 14 12.78 8.49 -1.91
C HIS A 14 12.75 10.03 -2.08
N PRO A 15 12.92 10.62 -3.28
CA PRO A 15 12.79 12.07 -3.47
C PRO A 15 11.42 12.65 -3.07
N VAL A 16 10.34 11.85 -3.07
CA VAL A 16 9.01 12.33 -2.64
C VAL A 16 8.82 12.31 -1.12
N ARG A 17 9.76 11.74 -0.35
CA ARG A 17 9.69 11.64 1.11
C ARG A 17 9.35 12.97 1.79
N GLY A 18 9.97 14.07 1.36
CA GLY A 18 9.68 15.40 1.91
C GLY A 18 8.24 15.85 1.67
N LYS A 19 7.69 15.55 0.48
CA LYS A 19 6.27 15.84 0.18
C LYS A 19 5.34 14.98 1.03
N VAL A 20 5.66 13.70 1.20
CA VAL A 20 4.88 12.78 2.06
C VAL A 20 4.91 13.26 3.52
N ALA A 21 6.07 13.68 4.02
CA ALA A 21 6.24 14.21 5.37
C ALA A 21 5.43 15.49 5.62
N LEU A 22 5.19 16.31 4.60
CA LEU A 22 4.32 17.50 4.68
C LEU A 22 2.84 17.15 4.53
N TYR A 23 2.54 16.16 3.70
CA TYR A 23 1.17 15.71 3.43
C TYR A 23 0.53 14.99 4.61
N ASN A 24 1.27 14.10 5.28
CA ASN A 24 0.75 13.27 6.38
C ASN A 24 0.22 14.11 7.56
N PRO A 25 0.89 15.18 8.05
CA PRO A 25 0.32 16.05 9.08
C PRO A 25 -1.00 16.72 8.69
N LEU A 26 -1.16 17.08 7.41
CA LEU A 26 -2.41 17.67 6.92
C LEU A 26 -3.56 16.66 6.98
N LEU A 27 -3.28 15.40 6.64
CA LEU A 27 -4.25 14.32 6.80
C LEU A 27 -4.60 14.06 8.28
N HIS A 28 -3.62 14.10 9.20
CA HIS A 28 -3.90 14.03 10.64
C HIS A 28 -4.82 15.17 11.09
N ALA A 29 -4.56 16.41 10.65
CA ALA A 29 -5.39 17.56 11.01
C ALA A 29 -6.85 17.39 10.52
N ILE A 30 -7.03 16.90 9.29
CA ILE A 30 -8.36 16.57 8.74
C ILE A 30 -9.03 15.47 9.58
N ALA A 31 -8.31 14.40 9.89
CA ALA A 31 -8.85 13.29 10.65
C ALA A 31 -9.30 13.71 12.06
N GLN A 32 -8.52 14.54 12.74
CA GLN A 32 -8.90 15.13 14.02
C GLN A 32 -10.17 15.99 13.91
N LYS A 33 -10.23 16.87 12.90
CA LYS A 33 -11.41 17.72 12.65
C LYS A 33 -12.69 16.92 12.45
N TYR A 34 -12.63 15.81 11.72
CA TYR A 34 -13.80 14.98 11.39
C TYR A 34 -13.95 13.74 12.27
N ARG A 35 -13.13 13.60 13.33
CA ARG A 35 -13.14 12.45 14.25
C ARG A 35 -13.05 11.10 13.53
N THR A 36 -12.21 11.03 12.51
CA THR A 36 -11.94 9.78 11.77
C THR A 36 -10.61 9.18 12.18
N ARG A 37 -10.47 7.86 12.02
CA ARG A 37 -9.22 7.15 12.32
C ARG A 37 -8.25 7.22 11.15
N VAL A 38 -6.97 7.20 11.48
CA VAL A 38 -5.87 7.20 10.52
C VAL A 38 -4.97 6.01 10.82
N VAL A 39 -4.72 5.22 9.79
CA VAL A 39 -3.70 4.19 9.81
C VAL A 39 -2.39 4.82 9.35
N ASP A 40 -1.49 5.04 10.31
CA ASP A 40 -0.19 5.67 10.07
C ASP A 40 0.82 4.66 9.47
N LEU A 41 0.90 4.63 8.13
CA LEU A 41 1.87 3.81 7.42
C LEU A 41 3.31 4.35 7.55
N TRP A 42 3.49 5.62 7.91
CA TRP A 42 4.81 6.21 8.07
C TRP A 42 5.57 5.60 9.26
N ALA A 43 4.84 5.32 10.34
CA ALA A 43 5.37 4.70 11.54
C ALA A 43 5.56 3.17 11.41
N MET A 44 5.13 2.55 10.31
CA MET A 44 5.32 1.11 10.09
C MET A 44 6.72 0.82 9.56
N ASP A 45 7.69 0.59 10.46
CA ASP A 45 9.08 0.32 10.09
C ASP A 45 9.27 -0.90 9.18
N VAL A 46 8.37 -1.87 9.26
CA VAL A 46 8.34 -3.04 8.36
C VAL A 46 8.18 -2.65 6.89
N LEU A 47 7.60 -1.48 6.59
CA LEU A 47 7.43 -0.96 5.23
C LEU A 47 8.71 -0.29 4.69
N ARG A 48 9.74 -0.09 5.51
CA ARG A 48 11.05 0.42 5.06
C ARG A 48 11.88 -0.65 4.34
N ASP A 49 11.54 -1.93 4.50
CA ASP A 49 12.24 -3.03 3.82
C ASP A 49 11.86 -3.08 2.33
N PRO A 50 12.81 -3.23 1.40
CA PRO A 50 12.49 -3.35 -0.02
C PRO A 50 11.50 -4.46 -0.37
N ARG A 51 11.41 -5.53 0.43
CA ARG A 51 10.44 -6.64 0.27
C ARG A 51 9.01 -6.24 0.58
N ALA A 52 8.81 -5.09 1.22
CA ALA A 52 7.47 -4.52 1.39
C ALA A 52 6.86 -4.06 0.06
N PHE A 53 7.66 -3.94 -1.00
CA PHE A 53 7.20 -3.48 -2.31
C PHE A 53 7.25 -4.61 -3.33
N SER A 54 6.33 -4.54 -4.29
CA SER A 54 6.31 -5.36 -5.50
C SER A 54 7.49 -5.00 -6.42
N GLU A 55 7.63 -5.73 -7.52
CA GLU A 55 8.75 -5.58 -8.47
C GLU A 55 8.88 -4.15 -9.03
N ASP A 56 7.76 -3.43 -9.17
CA ASP A 56 7.73 -2.05 -9.64
C ASP A 56 8.17 -1.02 -8.58
N ARG A 57 8.43 -1.44 -7.35
CA ARG A 57 8.91 -0.62 -6.22
C ARG A 57 7.99 0.54 -5.84
N LEU A 58 6.74 0.50 -6.31
CA LEU A 58 5.73 1.51 -6.05
C LEU A 58 4.54 0.91 -5.28
N HIS A 59 4.09 -0.28 -5.69
CA HIS A 59 3.01 -0.98 -5.03
C HIS A 59 3.52 -1.85 -3.90
N PHE A 60 2.72 -2.03 -2.85
CA PHE A 60 3.05 -2.96 -1.79
C PHE A 60 3.01 -4.41 -2.29
N SER A 61 3.85 -5.27 -1.70
CA SER A 61 3.81 -6.71 -1.91
C SER A 61 2.60 -7.33 -1.19
N PRO A 62 2.19 -8.58 -1.50
CA PRO A 62 1.12 -9.25 -0.77
C PRO A 62 1.37 -9.31 0.74
N GLU A 63 2.61 -9.56 1.14
CA GLU A 63 3.01 -9.60 2.56
C GLU A 63 2.91 -8.22 3.22
N ALA A 64 3.30 -7.14 2.54
CA ALA A 64 3.07 -5.79 3.07
C ALA A 64 1.59 -5.47 3.19
N HIS A 65 0.74 -5.87 2.25
CA HIS A 65 -0.71 -5.71 2.39
C HIS A 65 -1.27 -6.48 3.58
N ARG A 66 -0.80 -7.71 3.84
CA ARG A 66 -1.17 -8.48 5.05
C ARG A 66 -0.83 -7.68 6.31
N ARG A 67 0.40 -7.17 6.42
CA ARG A 67 0.84 -6.37 7.58
C ARG A 67 0.06 -5.06 7.73
N ILE A 68 -0.28 -4.40 6.63
CA ILE A 68 -1.14 -3.21 6.63
C ILE A 68 -2.55 -3.58 7.13
N ALA A 69 -3.11 -4.71 6.69
CA ALA A 69 -4.41 -5.18 7.17
C ALA A 69 -4.40 -5.48 8.67
N LEU A 70 -3.33 -6.10 9.18
CA LEU A 70 -3.12 -6.30 10.63
C LEU A 70 -3.02 -4.97 11.38
N ARG A 71 -2.30 -3.97 10.86
CA ARG A 71 -2.26 -2.62 11.45
C ARG A 71 -3.62 -1.93 11.42
N VAL A 72 -4.42 -2.13 10.36
CA VAL A 72 -5.80 -1.62 10.29
C VAL A 72 -6.66 -2.29 11.36
N ALA A 73 -6.56 -3.62 11.51
CA ALA A 73 -7.30 -4.37 12.52
C ALA A 73 -6.96 -3.88 13.94
N GLU A 74 -5.66 -3.68 14.22
CA GLU A 74 -5.18 -3.08 15.47
C GLU A 74 -5.78 -1.68 15.71
N GLU A 75 -5.75 -0.80 14.71
CA GLU A 75 -6.34 0.55 14.78
C GLU A 75 -7.87 0.51 14.98
N LEU A 76 -8.53 -0.55 14.51
CA LEU A 76 -9.96 -0.77 14.71
C LEU A 76 -10.29 -1.42 16.06
N GLY A 77 -9.30 -1.95 16.79
CA GLY A 77 -9.50 -2.71 18.02
C GLY A 77 -10.02 -4.13 17.79
N LEU A 78 -9.78 -4.68 16.61
CA LEU A 78 -10.16 -6.05 16.27
C LEU A 78 -9.12 -7.04 16.80
N PRO A 79 -9.52 -8.15 17.42
CA PRO A 79 -8.58 -9.18 17.84
C PRO A 79 -7.95 -9.85 16.61
N VAL A 80 -6.62 -9.93 16.62
CA VAL A 80 -5.82 -10.66 15.62
C VAL A 80 -4.74 -11.44 16.36
N GLU A 81 -4.43 -12.64 15.88
CA GLU A 81 -3.42 -13.52 16.49
C GLU A 81 -1.99 -13.17 16.03
N GLU A 82 -1.87 -12.47 14.90
CA GLU A 82 -0.61 -12.13 14.25
C GLU A 82 -0.18 -10.69 14.55
N ASP A 83 1.12 -10.43 14.57
CA ASP A 83 1.66 -9.08 14.76
C ASP A 83 2.29 -8.55 13.45
N TRP A 84 1.81 -7.39 13.00
CA TRP A 84 2.36 -6.72 11.82
C TRP A 84 3.82 -6.30 11.98
N ARG A 85 4.30 -6.18 13.23
CA ARG A 85 5.67 -5.77 13.59
C ARG A 85 6.69 -6.89 13.44
N GLU A 86 6.25 -8.12 13.17
CA GLU A 86 7.16 -9.26 13.04
C GLU A 86 8.31 -8.95 12.07
N PRO A 87 9.56 -9.24 12.46
CA PRO A 87 10.70 -8.94 11.61
C PRO A 87 10.59 -9.74 10.31
N TRP A 88 11.05 -9.14 9.22
CA TRP A 88 11.15 -9.88 7.97
C TRP A 88 12.10 -11.07 8.12
N PRO A 89 11.82 -12.23 7.48
CA PRO A 89 12.69 -13.39 7.51
C PRO A 89 14.13 -13.04 7.11
N LYS A 90 15.13 -13.68 7.73
CA LYS A 90 16.53 -13.43 7.33
C LYS A 90 16.70 -13.75 5.84
N PRO A 91 17.32 -12.87 5.05
CA PRO A 91 17.51 -13.15 3.64
C PRO A 91 18.41 -14.37 3.47
N ALA A 92 18.01 -15.30 2.60
CA ALA A 92 18.78 -16.51 2.30
C ALA A 92 20.21 -16.21 1.81
N ARG A 93 20.45 -14.99 1.29
CA ARG A 93 21.76 -14.54 0.83
C ARG A 93 21.88 -13.02 0.98
N ARG A 94 23.05 -12.52 1.40
CA ARG A 94 23.33 -11.07 1.39
C ARG A 94 23.24 -10.55 -0.04
N ARG A 95 22.51 -9.46 -0.24
CA ARG A 95 22.32 -8.85 -1.56
C ARG A 95 23.65 -8.21 -1.99
N ASP A 96 24.22 -8.71 -3.07
CA ASP A 96 25.43 -8.16 -3.68
C ASP A 96 25.10 -6.79 -4.28
N TRP A 97 25.88 -5.76 -3.91
CA TRP A 97 25.67 -4.38 -4.33
C TRP A 97 25.72 -4.22 -5.86
N LEU A 98 26.58 -4.99 -6.55
CA LEU A 98 26.63 -4.96 -8.02
C LEU A 98 25.35 -5.53 -8.64
N ARG A 99 24.77 -6.58 -8.03
CA ARG A 99 23.49 -7.14 -8.49
C ARG A 99 22.36 -6.15 -8.26
N ALA A 100 22.33 -5.49 -7.09
CA ALA A 100 21.34 -4.45 -6.80
C ALA A 100 21.37 -3.30 -7.83
N ARG A 101 22.56 -2.85 -8.26
CA ARG A 101 22.68 -1.82 -9.31
C ARG A 101 22.20 -2.29 -10.69
N ARG A 102 22.43 -3.54 -11.04
CA ARG A 102 21.89 -4.12 -12.29
C ARG A 102 20.36 -4.21 -12.23
N ASP A 103 19.81 -4.64 -11.10
CA ASP A 103 18.36 -4.68 -10.88
C ASP A 103 17.75 -3.27 -11.01
N ASP A 104 18.43 -2.23 -10.51
CA ASP A 104 17.98 -0.84 -10.62
C ASP A 104 17.92 -0.38 -12.08
N LEU A 105 18.91 -0.72 -12.91
CA LEU A 105 18.94 -0.39 -14.33
C LEU A 105 17.84 -1.13 -15.11
N VAL A 106 17.66 -2.43 -14.84
CA VAL A 106 16.59 -3.22 -15.45
C VAL A 106 15.23 -2.63 -15.06
N TRP A 107 15.03 -2.33 -13.77
CA TRP A 107 13.81 -1.69 -13.30
C TRP A 107 13.55 -0.35 -13.99
N ALA A 108 14.57 0.51 -14.11
CA ALA A 108 14.43 1.82 -14.72
C ALA A 108 13.99 1.71 -16.18
N ARG A 109 14.53 0.74 -16.91
CA ARG A 109 14.12 0.44 -18.29
C ARG A 109 12.71 -0.11 -18.36
N THR A 110 12.35 -1.05 -17.50
CA THR A 110 11.07 -1.79 -17.59
C THR A 110 9.89 -0.98 -17.09
N HIS A 111 10.04 -0.22 -16.01
CA HIS A 111 8.92 0.44 -15.33
C HIS A 111 8.98 1.96 -15.42
N PHE A 112 10.14 2.57 -15.15
CA PHE A 112 10.26 4.02 -15.04
C PHE A 112 10.22 4.72 -16.39
N TRP A 113 11.00 4.24 -17.37
CA TRP A 113 11.10 4.86 -18.68
C TRP A 113 9.75 4.98 -19.41
N PRO A 114 8.90 3.92 -19.47
CA PRO A 114 7.57 4.03 -20.08
C PRO A 114 6.66 5.03 -19.34
N TRP A 115 6.74 5.09 -18.01
CA TRP A 115 5.99 6.08 -17.24
C TRP A 115 6.46 7.51 -17.53
N LEU A 116 7.77 7.76 -17.53
CA LEU A 116 8.34 9.08 -17.80
C LEU A 116 7.97 9.58 -19.21
N VAL A 117 8.07 8.71 -20.22
CA VAL A 117 7.66 9.04 -21.59
C VAL A 117 6.19 9.42 -21.65
N ARG A 118 5.30 8.71 -20.93
CA ARG A 118 3.88 9.08 -20.84
C ARG A 118 3.68 10.44 -20.19
N GLN A 119 4.39 10.71 -19.08
CA GLN A 119 4.29 12.01 -18.40
C GLN A 119 4.75 13.18 -19.27
N ILE A 120 5.87 13.03 -20.00
CA ILE A 120 6.36 14.05 -20.93
C ILE A 120 5.36 14.28 -22.08
N ARG A 121 4.70 13.22 -22.53
CA ARG A 121 3.66 13.30 -23.56
C ARG A 121 2.32 13.83 -23.03
N GLY A 122 2.21 14.12 -21.73
CA GLY A 122 0.95 14.53 -21.10
C GLY A 122 -0.13 13.45 -21.10
N VAL A 123 0.25 12.18 -21.31
CA VAL A 123 -0.70 11.06 -21.40
C VAL A 123 -0.96 10.50 -20.01
N SER A 124 -2.20 10.62 -19.54
CA SER A 124 -2.70 10.01 -18.31
C SER A 124 -3.14 8.58 -18.57
N THR A 125 -3.05 7.71 -17.55
CA THR A 125 -3.70 6.39 -17.56
C THR A 125 -5.22 6.49 -17.68
N GLY A 126 -5.81 7.65 -17.41
CA GLY A 126 -7.23 7.95 -17.61
C GLY A 126 -7.60 8.41 -19.03
N ASP A 127 -6.63 8.67 -19.90
CA ASP A 127 -6.94 9.21 -21.23
C ASP A 127 -7.68 8.19 -22.09
N GLY A 128 -8.82 8.62 -22.63
CA GLY A 128 -9.71 7.75 -23.41
C GLY A 128 -10.51 6.73 -22.58
N LEU A 129 -10.32 6.66 -21.26
CA LEU A 129 -11.15 5.82 -20.39
C LEU A 129 -12.46 6.51 -20.05
N GLN A 130 -13.58 5.85 -20.33
CA GLN A 130 -14.88 6.29 -19.86
C GLN A 130 -15.02 6.03 -18.35
N PRO A 131 -15.68 6.91 -17.57
CA PRO A 131 -15.92 6.67 -16.16
C PRO A 131 -16.68 5.35 -15.96
N LYS A 132 -16.28 4.55 -14.98
CA LYS A 132 -17.03 3.33 -14.60
C LYS A 132 -18.48 3.63 -14.19
N ARG A 133 -18.74 4.86 -13.72
CA ARG A 133 -20.07 5.38 -13.37
C ARG A 133 -20.20 6.83 -13.88
N PRO A 134 -20.57 7.02 -15.16
CA PRO A 134 -20.63 8.36 -15.76
C PRO A 134 -21.89 9.13 -15.33
N LYS A 135 -22.91 8.42 -14.82
CA LYS A 135 -24.13 9.00 -14.28
C LYS A 135 -24.15 8.77 -12.76
N LEU A 136 -24.49 9.83 -12.01
CA LEU A 136 -24.75 9.72 -10.58
C LEU A 136 -25.97 8.82 -10.39
N MET A 137 -25.77 7.66 -9.78
CA MET A 137 -26.83 6.70 -9.46
C MET A 137 -26.79 6.39 -7.97
N PRO A 138 -27.95 6.10 -7.34
CA PRO A 138 -28.01 5.70 -5.95
C PRO A 138 -27.07 4.54 -5.65
N LEU A 139 -26.39 4.59 -4.49
CA LEU A 139 -25.61 3.47 -3.99
C LEU A 139 -26.57 2.34 -3.66
N LYS A 140 -26.57 1.26 -4.45
CA LYS A 140 -27.25 0.03 -4.06
C LYS A 140 -26.53 -0.51 -2.83
N PRO A 141 -27.23 -0.78 -1.71
CA PRO A 141 -26.64 -1.50 -0.60
C PRO A 141 -26.05 -2.82 -1.15
N PRO A 142 -24.84 -3.21 -0.74
CA PRO A 142 -24.36 -4.55 -1.07
C PRO A 142 -25.43 -5.56 -0.60
N ALA A 143 -25.70 -6.57 -1.43
CA ALA A 143 -26.49 -7.71 -0.97
C ALA A 143 -25.85 -8.17 0.35
N GLN A 144 -26.66 -8.33 1.40
CA GLN A 144 -26.17 -8.88 2.66
C GLN A 144 -25.43 -10.16 2.30
N LEU A 145 -24.14 -10.22 2.64
CA LEU A 145 -23.40 -11.47 2.60
C LEU A 145 -24.10 -12.35 3.63
N THR A 146 -25.06 -13.14 3.19
CA THR A 146 -25.63 -14.23 3.98
C THR A 146 -24.48 -15.18 4.23
N GLY A 147 -23.81 -14.97 5.37
CA GLY A 147 -22.92 -15.98 5.92
C GLY A 147 -23.80 -17.16 6.28
N ASP A 148 -23.72 -18.22 5.48
CA ASP A 148 -24.31 -19.51 5.80
C ASP A 148 -23.73 -19.94 7.15
N SER A 149 -24.50 -19.66 8.20
CA SER A 149 -24.23 -20.03 9.59
C SER A 149 -24.86 -21.39 9.90
N GLU A 150 -25.02 -22.24 8.87
CA GLU A 150 -25.55 -23.60 8.98
C GLU A 150 -24.45 -24.62 8.68
N MET A 151 -23.45 -24.76 9.55
CA MET A 151 -22.61 -25.98 9.63
C MET A 151 -21.96 -26.18 11.01
N VAL A 152 -22.57 -25.71 12.10
CA VAL A 152 -22.16 -26.07 13.47
C VAL A 152 -23.40 -26.30 14.34
N ASN A 153 -24.18 -27.33 14.03
CA ASN A 153 -25.10 -28.03 14.95
C ASN A 153 -25.76 -29.20 14.20
N ALA A 154 -24.95 -30.15 13.73
CA ALA A 154 -25.44 -31.46 13.26
C ALA A 154 -24.31 -32.50 13.31
N ALA A 155 -23.73 -32.70 14.48
CA ALA A 155 -23.07 -33.94 14.86
C ALA A 155 -23.18 -34.03 16.37
N GLY A 156 -23.95 -35.01 16.85
CA GLY A 156 -24.13 -35.31 18.26
C GLY A 156 -22.92 -35.96 18.90
#